data_AF-A0A7Y1SPV5-F1
#
_entry.id   AF-A0A7Y1SPV5-F1
#
_cell.length_a   1.000
_cell.length_b   1.000
_cell.length_c   1.000
_cell.angle_alpha   90.00
_cell.angle_beta   90.00
_cell.angle_gamma   90.00
#
_symmetry.space_group_name_H-M   'P 1'
#
loop_
_entity.id
_entity.type
_entity.pdbx_description
1 polymer ?
#
loop_
_entity_poly.entity_id
_entity_poly.type
_entity_poly.pdbx_seq_one_letter_code
_entity_poly.pdbx_strand_id
1 'polypeptide(L)'
;MIRYERNHSDRVEPISRSLLAFVLLVLCASVTWADDGLPTPLAKTIEASISAAGMSDAQRLELKQDVEAAVEGGADPALLARLIERAAETGIRPDDIGEIGRRARRLSARELPSEPVLDRYLQGFSKGIPLERIHLVADGIEERL
;
A
#
# COMPACT_ATOMS: atom_id res chain seq x y z
N MET A 1 -9.74 -56.46 65.34
CA MET A 1 -8.90 -55.44 66.03
C MET A 1 -7.94 -54.92 64.97
N ILE A 2 -7.84 -53.66 64.55
CA ILE A 2 -8.21 -52.35 65.11
C ILE A 2 -8.68 -51.44 63.94
N ARG A 3 -9.51 -50.46 64.31
CA ARG A 3 -10.22 -49.42 63.54
C ARG A 3 -9.32 -48.17 63.35
N TYR A 4 -9.82 -47.16 62.61
CA TYR A 4 -9.33 -45.76 62.43
C TYR A 4 -8.49 -45.51 61.17
N GLU A 5 -8.69 -44.48 60.34
CA GLU A 5 -9.66 -43.37 60.34
C GLU A 5 -9.75 -42.71 58.94
N ARG A 6 -10.79 -41.91 58.80
CA ARG A 6 -11.28 -41.02 57.74
C ARG A 6 -10.25 -39.93 57.36
N ASN A 7 -10.26 -39.43 56.11
CA ASN A 7 -10.77 -38.09 55.72
C ASN A 7 -10.00 -37.38 54.57
N HIS A 8 -10.73 -36.50 53.86
CA HIS A 8 -10.34 -35.51 52.81
C HIS A 8 -10.18 -36.07 51.39
N SER A 9 -11.19 -36.01 50.52
CA SER A 9 -11.74 -34.81 49.86
C SER A 9 -10.65 -34.03 49.13
N ASP A 10 -10.56 -34.21 47.82
CA ASP A 10 -10.62 -33.09 46.89
C ASP A 10 -11.02 -33.56 45.49
N ARG A 11 -12.19 -33.10 45.07
CA ARG A 11 -12.69 -33.21 43.69
C ARG A 11 -11.88 -32.23 42.86
N VAL A 12 -10.94 -32.74 42.07
CA VAL A 12 -10.38 -31.97 40.96
C VAL A 12 -11.36 -32.12 39.79
N GLU A 13 -12.23 -31.14 39.62
CA GLU A 13 -13.12 -31.06 38.47
C GLU A 13 -12.30 -31.01 37.16
N PRO A 14 -12.79 -31.63 36.07
CA PRO A 14 -12.10 -31.63 34.80
C PRO A 14 -12.14 -30.20 34.23
N ILE A 15 -10.99 -29.50 34.31
CA ILE A 15 -10.80 -28.22 33.61
C ILE A 15 -11.16 -28.45 32.15
N SER A 16 -12.26 -27.81 31.78
CA SER A 16 -13.05 -28.03 30.59
C SER A 16 -12.18 -27.86 29.35
N ARG A 17 -12.27 -28.86 28.45
CA ARG A 17 -11.73 -28.80 27.07
C ARG A 17 -12.16 -27.53 26.32
N SER A 18 -13.23 -26.88 26.77
CA SER A 18 -13.73 -25.59 26.31
C SER A 18 -12.75 -24.44 26.53
N LEU A 19 -11.96 -24.47 27.60
CA LEU A 19 -11.01 -23.40 27.94
C LEU A 19 -9.77 -23.44 27.02
N LEU A 20 -9.35 -24.64 26.63
CA LEU A 20 -8.22 -24.85 25.72
C LEU A 20 -8.59 -24.48 24.27
N ALA A 21 -9.84 -24.71 23.85
CA ALA A 21 -10.35 -24.24 22.56
C ALA A 21 -10.46 -22.71 22.48
N PHE A 22 -10.78 -22.04 23.59
CA PHE A 22 -10.91 -20.58 23.62
C PHE A 22 -9.55 -19.87 23.52
N VAL A 23 -8.52 -20.40 24.17
CA VAL A 23 -7.14 -19.87 24.08
C VAL A 23 -6.58 -20.03 22.65
N LEU A 24 -6.90 -21.12 21.96
CA LEU A 24 -6.44 -21.35 20.60
C LEU A 24 -7.15 -20.46 19.57
N LEU A 25 -8.41 -20.11 19.80
CA LEU A 25 -9.19 -19.22 18.92
C LEU A 25 -8.78 -17.75 19.06
N VAL A 26 -8.33 -17.33 20.25
CA VAL A 26 -7.80 -15.98 20.49
C VAL A 26 -6.43 -15.76 19.82
N LEU A 27 -5.61 -16.81 19.68
CA LEU A 27 -4.30 -16.72 19.00
C LEU A 27 -4.40 -16.63 17.47
N CYS A 28 -5.50 -17.07 16.86
CA CYS A 28 -5.71 -16.92 15.41
C CYS A 28 -6.25 -15.53 15.02
N ALA A 29 -6.80 -14.76 15.96
CA ALA A 29 -7.32 -13.43 15.68
C ALA A 29 -6.25 -12.32 15.73
N SER A 30 -5.03 -12.62 16.18
CA SER A 30 -3.92 -11.66 16.26
C SER A 30 -2.97 -11.71 15.07
N VAL A 31 -3.37 -12.32 13.95
CA VAL A 31 -2.82 -11.90 12.64
C VAL A 31 -3.51 -10.59 12.28
N THR A 32 -3.22 -9.54 13.04
CA THR A 32 -3.28 -8.19 12.52
C THR A 32 -2.25 -8.17 11.42
N TRP A 33 -2.71 -8.22 10.18
CA TRP A 33 -1.93 -7.77 9.04
C TRP A 33 -1.43 -6.39 9.47
N ALA A 34 -0.14 -6.28 9.74
CA ALA A 34 0.52 -5.02 9.85
C ALA A 34 0.37 -4.43 8.44
N ASP A 35 -0.71 -3.68 8.29
CA ASP A 35 -0.87 -2.65 7.29
C ASP A 35 0.31 -1.70 7.53
N ASP A 36 1.49 -2.07 7.02
CA ASP A 36 2.60 -1.15 6.77
C ASP A 36 2.21 -0.25 5.57
N GLY A 37 0.98 0.24 5.62
CA GLY A 37 0.51 1.35 4.84
C GLY A 37 1.42 2.52 5.15
N LEU A 38 1.77 3.22 4.07
CA LEU A 38 2.40 4.53 4.04
C LEU A 38 2.30 5.28 5.37
N PRO A 39 3.40 5.89 5.86
CA PRO A 39 3.35 6.74 7.05
C PRO A 39 2.13 7.64 6.95
N THR A 40 1.25 7.61 7.96
CA THR A 40 -0.03 8.34 7.97
C THR A 40 0.00 9.78 7.41
N PRO A 41 1.08 10.58 7.53
CA PRO A 41 1.20 11.84 6.79
C PRO A 41 1.28 11.69 5.25
N LEU A 42 2.03 10.73 4.72
CA LEU A 42 2.21 10.48 3.28
C LEU A 42 0.92 9.97 2.61
N ALA A 43 0.21 9.04 3.26
CA ALA A 43 -1.08 8.56 2.76
C ALA A 43 -2.08 9.71 2.58
N LYS A 44 -2.13 10.63 3.56
CA LYS A 44 -2.97 11.84 3.49
C LYS A 44 -2.52 12.80 2.39
N THR A 45 -1.22 12.93 2.14
CA THR A 45 -0.71 13.77 1.05
C THR A 45 -1.13 13.23 -0.30
N ILE A 46 -1.00 11.91 -0.53
CA ILE A 46 -1.41 11.28 -1.79
C ILE A 46 -2.93 11.42 -1.99
N GLU A 47 -3.74 11.16 -0.96
CA GLU A 47 -5.19 11.31 -1.04
C GLU A 47 -5.64 12.75 -1.33
N ALA A 48 -4.95 13.75 -0.76
CA ALA A 48 -5.18 15.15 -1.05
C ALA A 48 -4.83 15.50 -2.51
N SER A 49 -3.68 15.04 -3.00
CA SER A 49 -3.24 15.27 -4.39
C SER A 49 -4.19 14.62 -5.40
N ILE A 50 -4.67 13.39 -5.12
CA ILE A 50 -5.63 12.68 -5.97
C ILE A 50 -7.00 13.39 -5.97
N SER A 51 -7.45 13.90 -4.82
CA SER A 51 -8.71 14.63 -4.69
C SER A 51 -8.70 15.96 -5.45
N ALA A 52 -7.56 16.63 -5.52
CA ALA A 52 -7.40 17.89 -6.24
C ALA A 52 -7.40 17.74 -7.77
N ALA A 53 -7.12 16.55 -8.30
CA ALA A 53 -6.90 16.31 -9.73
C ALA A 53 -8.18 16.23 -10.60
N GLY A 54 -9.34 16.63 -10.08
CA GLY A 54 -10.59 16.68 -10.87
C GLY A 54 -11.10 15.32 -11.37
N MET A 55 -10.66 14.23 -10.74
CA MET A 55 -10.95 12.87 -11.16
C MET A 55 -12.34 12.38 -10.70
N SER A 56 -12.93 11.47 -11.48
CA SER A 56 -14.09 10.69 -11.03
C SER A 56 -13.72 9.78 -9.86
N ASP A 57 -14.70 9.38 -9.04
CA ASP A 57 -14.43 8.52 -7.87
C ASP A 57 -13.81 7.17 -8.27
N ALA A 58 -14.18 6.62 -9.43
CA ALA A 58 -13.59 5.40 -9.97
C ALA A 58 -12.10 5.60 -10.33
N GLN A 59 -11.75 6.69 -11.02
CA GLN A 59 -10.36 7.01 -11.36
C GLN A 59 -9.52 7.27 -10.11
N ARG A 60 -10.08 7.92 -9.07
CA ARG A 60 -9.36 8.13 -7.80
C ARG A 60 -9.07 6.81 -7.10
N LEU A 61 -10.04 5.90 -7.07
CA LEU A 61 -9.88 4.60 -6.44
C LEU A 61 -8.83 3.76 -7.19
N GLU A 62 -8.88 3.72 -8.51
CA GLU A 62 -7.90 3.00 -9.34
C GLU A 62 -6.50 3.57 -9.14
N LEU A 63 -6.33 4.89 -9.24
CA LEU A 63 -5.03 5.53 -9.02
C LEU A 63 -4.50 5.29 -7.60
N LYS A 64 -5.37 5.35 -6.59
CA LYS A 64 -4.99 5.03 -5.20
C LYS A 64 -4.47 3.60 -5.08
N GLN A 65 -5.19 2.63 -5.64
CA GLN A 65 -4.77 1.22 -5.63
C GLN A 65 -3.45 1.02 -6.38
N ASP A 66 -3.26 1.68 -7.52
CA ASP A 66 -2.01 1.59 -8.29
C ASP A 66 -0.82 2.19 -7.53
N VAL A 67 -1.03 3.31 -6.84
CA VAL A 67 0.00 3.98 -6.02
C VAL A 67 0.34 3.15 -4.78
N GLU A 68 -0.67 2.65 -4.06
CA GLU A 68 -0.46 1.78 -2.90
C GLU A 68 0.35 0.54 -3.29
N ALA A 69 -0.04 -0.15 -4.37
CA ALA A 69 0.69 -1.31 -4.87
C ALA A 69 2.12 -0.97 -5.34
N ALA A 70 2.34 0.22 -5.93
CA ALA A 70 3.67 0.65 -6.33
C ALA A 70 4.58 0.88 -5.12
N VAL A 71 4.04 1.48 -4.05
CA VAL A 71 4.76 1.74 -2.79
C VAL A 71 5.06 0.44 -2.05
N GLU A 72 4.10 -0.48 -1.96
CA GLU A 72 4.32 -1.81 -1.38
C GLU A 72 5.45 -2.56 -2.10
N GLY A 73 5.57 -2.38 -3.42
CA GLY A 73 6.67 -2.92 -4.20
C GLY A 73 7.95 -2.06 -4.20
N GLY A 74 8.04 -1.04 -3.36
CA GLY A 74 9.27 -0.28 -3.08
C GLY A 74 9.43 1.06 -3.78
N ALA A 75 8.41 1.57 -4.48
CA ALA A 75 8.47 2.91 -5.07
C ALA A 75 8.45 4.01 -4.00
N ASP A 76 9.21 5.09 -4.22
CA ASP A 76 9.19 6.25 -3.31
C ASP A 76 7.81 6.95 -3.27
N PRO A 77 7.12 6.93 -2.12
CA PRO A 77 5.79 7.54 -2.01
C PRO A 77 5.80 9.06 -2.05
N ALA A 78 6.89 9.70 -1.61
CA ALA A 78 7.02 11.15 -1.70
C ALA A 78 7.16 11.58 -3.17
N LEU A 79 7.87 10.78 -3.97
CA LEU A 79 8.01 11.02 -5.40
C LEU A 79 6.67 10.89 -6.13
N LEU A 80 5.90 9.84 -5.83
CA LEU A 80 4.57 9.62 -6.41
C LEU A 80 3.59 10.75 -6.05
N ALA A 81 3.57 11.18 -4.77
CA ALA A 81 2.73 12.29 -4.34
C ALA A 81 3.03 13.59 -5.11
N ARG A 82 4.33 13.93 -5.22
CA ARG A 82 4.79 15.10 -5.99
C ARG A 82 4.45 15.00 -7.46
N LEU A 83 4.53 13.80 -8.04
CA LEU A 83 4.20 13.56 -9.44
C LEU A 83 2.71 13.81 -9.70
N ILE A 84 1.83 13.27 -8.85
CA ILE A 84 0.38 13.43 -8.98
C ILE A 84 -0.01 14.91 -8.84
N GLU A 85 0.54 15.59 -7.83
CA GLU A 85 0.32 17.03 -7.61
C GLU A 85 0.77 17.84 -8.84
N ARG A 86 2.00 17.61 -9.31
CA ARG A 86 2.55 18.35 -10.45
C ARG A 86 1.79 18.08 -11.75
N ALA A 87 1.35 16.84 -11.97
CA ALA A 87 0.55 16.48 -13.13
C ALA A 87 -0.81 17.20 -13.12
N ALA A 88 -1.47 17.26 -11.96
CA ALA A 88 -2.71 18.01 -11.78
C ALA A 88 -2.52 19.51 -12.04
N GLU A 89 -1.47 20.13 -11.50
CA GLU A 89 -1.15 21.56 -11.72
C GLU A 89 -0.88 21.90 -13.19
N THR A 90 -0.29 20.96 -13.93
CA THR A 90 0.07 21.15 -15.34
C THR A 90 -1.07 20.82 -16.30
N GLY A 91 -2.24 20.44 -15.77
CA GLY A 91 -3.42 20.13 -16.57
C GLY A 91 -3.35 18.78 -17.29
N ILE A 92 -2.49 17.87 -16.82
CA ILE A 92 -2.46 16.49 -17.32
C ILE A 92 -3.79 15.83 -16.99
N ARG A 93 -4.33 15.05 -17.94
CA ARG A 93 -5.65 14.44 -17.75
C ARG A 93 -5.58 13.36 -16.67
N PRO A 94 -6.66 13.16 -15.90
CA PRO A 94 -6.75 12.09 -14.92
C PRO A 94 -6.37 10.70 -15.46
N ASP A 95 -6.81 10.36 -16.67
CA ASP A 95 -6.52 9.07 -17.31
C ASP A 95 -5.00 8.85 -17.50
N ASP A 96 -4.29 9.92 -17.85
CA ASP A 96 -2.85 9.92 -18.10
C ASP A 96 -2.08 9.80 -16.77
N ILE A 97 -2.55 10.47 -15.70
CA ILE A 97 -2.01 10.31 -14.35
C ILE A 97 -2.17 8.85 -13.89
N GLY A 98 -3.35 8.25 -14.15
CA GLY A 98 -3.60 6.84 -13.92
C GLY A 98 -2.64 5.93 -14.68
N GLU A 99 -2.31 6.24 -15.93
CA GLU A 99 -1.32 5.47 -16.69
C GLU A 99 0.08 5.50 -16.06
N ILE A 100 0.51 6.66 -15.57
CA ILE A 100 1.79 6.80 -14.88
C ILE A 100 1.78 5.98 -13.57
N GLY A 101 0.66 5.98 -12.82
CA GLY A 101 0.47 5.14 -11.65
C GLY A 101 0.58 3.65 -11.97
N ARG A 102 -0.14 3.17 -13.00
CA ARG A 102 -0.05 1.77 -13.49
C ARG A 102 1.37 1.41 -13.91
N ARG A 103 2.11 2.36 -14.47
CA ARG A 103 3.51 2.16 -14.86
C ARG A 103 4.41 2.02 -13.63
N ALA A 104 4.26 2.86 -12.62
CA ALA A 104 4.97 2.73 -11.35
C ALA A 104 4.72 1.35 -10.73
N ARG A 105 3.45 0.92 -10.63
CA ARG A 105 3.07 -0.40 -10.14
C ARG A 105 3.74 -1.53 -10.91
N ARG A 106 3.76 -1.45 -12.24
CA ARG A 106 4.41 -2.45 -13.11
C ARG A 106 5.91 -2.56 -12.88
N LEU A 107 6.60 -1.44 -12.68
CA LEU A 107 8.04 -1.42 -12.39
C LEU A 107 8.30 -2.06 -11.03
N SER A 108 7.56 -1.65 -10.00
CA SER A 108 7.66 -2.22 -8.65
C SER A 108 7.35 -3.73 -8.63
N ALA A 109 6.33 -4.18 -9.36
CA ALA A 109 5.98 -5.60 -9.46
C ALA A 109 7.06 -6.45 -10.16
N ARG A 110 7.96 -5.82 -10.92
CA ARG A 110 9.13 -6.45 -11.56
C ARG A 110 10.41 -6.27 -10.74
N GLU A 111 10.32 -5.71 -9.53
CA GLU A 111 11.46 -5.34 -8.69
C GLU A 111 12.43 -4.37 -9.40
N LEU A 112 11.92 -3.56 -10.34
CA LEU A 112 12.69 -2.56 -11.06
C LEU A 112 12.56 -1.19 -10.38
N PRO A 113 13.64 -0.37 -10.37
CA PRO A 113 13.59 0.96 -9.78
C PRO A 113 12.67 1.87 -10.59
N SER A 114 11.64 2.41 -9.94
CA SER A 114 10.65 3.28 -10.60
C SER A 114 11.13 4.73 -10.70
N GLU A 115 12.04 5.14 -9.81
CA GLU A 115 12.49 6.51 -9.61
C GLU A 115 13.04 7.14 -10.90
N PRO A 116 13.92 6.49 -11.68
CA PRO A 116 14.45 7.09 -12.92
C PRO A 116 13.35 7.42 -13.93
N VAL A 117 12.29 6.61 -13.97
CA VAL A 117 11.14 6.79 -14.85
C VAL A 117 10.25 7.91 -14.32
N LEU A 118 9.91 7.90 -13.03
CA LEU A 118 9.05 8.92 -12.40
C LEU A 118 9.70 10.31 -12.37
N ASP A 119 11.00 10.39 -12.13
CA ASP A 119 11.78 11.62 -12.22
C ASP A 119 11.70 12.24 -13.62
N ARG A 120 11.65 11.39 -14.66
CA ARG A 120 11.54 11.88 -16.03
C ARG A 120 10.21 12.59 -16.27
N TYR A 121 9.11 12.07 -15.72
CA TYR A 121 7.81 12.75 -15.76
C TYR A 121 7.84 14.08 -15.03
N LEU A 122 8.36 14.11 -13.80
CA LEU A 122 8.48 15.34 -13.03
C LEU A 122 9.30 16.42 -13.74
N GLN A 123 10.43 16.05 -14.34
CA GLN A 123 11.24 16.96 -15.14
C GLN A 123 10.49 17.46 -16.37
N GLY A 124 9.75 16.58 -17.05
CA GLY A 124 8.95 16.92 -18.21
C GLY A 124 7.84 17.92 -17.89
N PHE A 125 7.06 17.65 -16.84
CA PHE A 125 6.02 18.56 -16.34
C PHE A 125 6.59 19.90 -15.89
N SER A 126 7.75 19.91 -15.23
CA SER A 126 8.43 21.14 -14.82
C SER A 126 8.90 21.99 -16.01
N LYS A 127 9.14 21.37 -17.16
CA LYS A 127 9.61 22.03 -18.39
C LYS A 127 8.48 22.29 -19.40
N GLY A 128 7.23 21.93 -19.09
CA GLY A 128 6.10 22.04 -20.02
C GLY A 128 6.28 21.19 -21.28
N ILE A 129 6.99 20.05 -21.17
CA ILE A 129 7.18 19.13 -22.29
C ILE A 129 5.86 18.36 -22.52
N PRO A 130 5.39 18.22 -23.77
CA PRO A 130 4.23 17.40 -24.09
C PRO A 130 4.37 15.98 -23.56
N LEU A 131 3.29 15.44 -22.99
CA LEU A 131 3.29 14.15 -22.32
C LEU A 131 3.78 13.01 -23.24
N GLU A 132 3.41 13.03 -24.51
CA GLU A 132 3.82 12.04 -25.51
C GLU A 132 5.35 11.98 -25.67
N ARG A 133 6.02 13.13 -25.57
CA ARG A 133 7.50 13.19 -25.63
C ARG A 133 8.14 12.71 -24.34
N ILE A 134 7.48 12.89 -23.21
CA ILE A 134 7.94 12.36 -21.93
C ILE A 134 7.86 10.83 -21.98
N HIS A 135 6.73 10.27 -22.44
CA HIS A 135 6.54 8.82 -22.60
C HIS A 135 7.66 8.18 -23.41
N LEU A 136 8.02 8.74 -24.57
CA LEU A 136 9.11 8.20 -25.40
C LEU A 136 10.44 8.07 -24.64
N VAL A 137 10.76 9.03 -23.78
CA VAL A 137 11.99 8.97 -22.98
C VAL A 137 11.83 8.03 -21.80
N ALA A 138 10.66 8.02 -21.16
CA ALA A 138 10.35 7.11 -20.07
C ALA A 138 10.40 5.63 -20.51
N ASP A 139 9.89 5.32 -21.71
CA ASP A 139 9.95 3.98 -22.31
C ASP A 139 11.40 3.55 -22.52
N GLY A 140 12.22 4.43 -23.10
CA GLY A 140 13.66 4.15 -23.29
C GLY A 140 14.46 4.06 -21.98
N ILE A 141 13.98 4.61 -20.88
CA ILE A 141 14.56 4.39 -19.54
C ILE A 141 14.13 3.02 -19.03
N GLU A 142 12.84 2.69 -19.09
CA GLU A 142 12.29 1.40 -18.65
C GLU A 142 12.93 0.22 -19.39
N GLU A 143 13.21 0.33 -20.69
CA GLU A 143 13.88 -0.71 -21.48
C GLU A 143 15.34 -1.00 -21.02
N ARG A 144 15.94 -0.09 -20.24
CA ARG A 144 17.34 -0.17 -19.79
C ARG A 144 17.47 -0.62 -18.34
N LEU A 145 16.36 -0.85 -17.65
CA LEU A 145 16.27 -1.39 -16.29
C LEU A 145 16.21 -2.92 -16.35
#